data_AF-A0A7K1LAM0-F1
#
_entry.id   AF-A0A7K1LAM0-F1
#
_cell.length_a   1.000
_cell.length_b   1.000
_cell.length_c   1.000
_cell.angle_alpha   90.00
_cell.angle_beta   90.00
_cell.angle_gamma   90.00
#
_symmetry.space_group_name_H-M   'P 1'
#
loop_
_entity.id
_entity.type
_entity.pdbx_description
1 polymer ?
#
loop_
_entity_poly.entity_id
_entity_poly.type
_entity_poly.pdbx_seq_one_letter_code
_entity_poly.pdbx_strand_id
1 'polypeptide(L)'
;MSPVRIQRRRVAGWRMPQGVVYVGRPTKWANPWRIVPVRDNHYPWGEAADVIHETRHASLGRFERFTRIPNTGAPYWAVHAFKRELTPELRAAIRRELAGKDLACWCRLDQPCHADVLLEIARGGETGRRP
;
A
#
# COMPACT_ATOMS: atom_id res chain seq x y z
N MET A 1 -7.84 -8.41 20.20
CA MET A 1 -7.29 -8.77 18.87
C MET A 1 -6.51 -7.59 18.32
N SER A 2 -5.39 -7.83 17.64
CA SER A 2 -4.64 -6.76 16.96
C SER A 2 -5.29 -6.44 15.61
N PRO A 3 -5.36 -5.17 15.17
CA PRO A 3 -5.98 -4.81 13.90
C PRO A 3 -5.28 -5.45 12.70
N VAL A 4 -6.02 -5.89 11.69
CA VAL A 4 -5.50 -6.64 10.53
C VAL A 4 -5.75 -5.94 9.19
N ARG A 5 -4.95 -6.32 8.20
CA ARG A 5 -5.17 -5.93 6.80
C ARG A 5 -6.17 -6.88 6.17
N ILE A 6 -7.19 -6.32 5.53
CA ILE A 6 -8.19 -7.06 4.76
C ILE A 6 -8.05 -6.71 3.28
N GLN A 7 -8.02 -7.72 2.42
CA GLN A 7 -8.12 -7.48 0.99
C GLN A 7 -9.57 -7.17 0.61
N ARG A 8 -9.79 -5.99 0.05
CA ARG A 8 -11.04 -5.60 -0.58
C ARG A 8 -11.23 -6.40 -1.88
N ARG A 9 -12.43 -6.92 -2.10
CA ARG A 9 -12.78 -7.74 -3.28
C ARG A 9 -14.03 -7.18 -3.96
N ARG A 10 -14.16 -7.43 -5.27
CA ARG A 10 -15.37 -7.12 -6.07
C ARG A 10 -16.12 -8.39 -6.50
N VAL A 11 -15.91 -9.49 -5.78
CA VAL A 11 -16.63 -10.73 -6.06
C VAL A 11 -18.07 -10.61 -5.57
N ALA A 12 -19.01 -11.21 -6.31
CA ALA A 12 -20.43 -11.18 -5.97
C ALA A 12 -20.65 -11.68 -4.53
N GLY A 13 -21.56 -11.04 -3.80
CA GLY A 13 -21.84 -11.34 -2.40
C GLY A 13 -20.82 -10.81 -1.37
N TRP A 14 -19.61 -10.41 -1.78
CA TRP A 14 -18.65 -9.85 -0.84
C TRP A 14 -19.12 -8.48 -0.31
N ARG A 15 -18.97 -8.30 1.00
CA ARG A 15 -19.22 -7.04 1.71
C ARG A 15 -18.02 -6.75 2.61
N MET A 16 -17.66 -5.48 2.70
CA MET A 16 -16.64 -5.05 3.63
C MET A 16 -17.17 -5.24 5.07
N PRO A 17 -16.43 -5.91 5.96
CA PRO A 17 -16.88 -6.08 7.34
C PRO A 17 -17.10 -4.74 8.04
N GLN A 18 -18.02 -4.72 9.02
CA GLN A 18 -18.32 -3.52 9.78
C GLN A 18 -17.09 -3.04 10.56
N GLY A 19 -16.89 -1.72 10.63
CA GLY A 19 -15.76 -1.12 11.36
C GLY A 19 -14.43 -1.09 10.60
N VAL A 20 -14.31 -1.79 9.47
CA VAL A 20 -13.11 -1.80 8.63
C VAL A 20 -13.00 -0.49 7.84
N VAL A 21 -11.84 0.16 7.89
CA VAL A 21 -11.57 1.41 7.17
C VAL A 21 -10.94 1.13 5.82
N TYR A 22 -11.55 1.61 4.75
CA TYR A 22 -10.95 1.57 3.43
C TYR A 22 -9.85 2.64 3.28
N VAL A 23 -8.65 2.22 2.90
CA VAL A 23 -7.45 3.08 2.79
C VAL A 23 -6.92 3.19 1.35
N GLY A 24 -7.64 2.66 0.37
CA GLY A 24 -7.29 2.80 -1.05
C GLY A 24 -7.68 4.17 -1.62
N ARG A 25 -7.40 4.40 -2.91
CA ARG A 25 -7.85 5.62 -3.62
C ARG A 25 -9.38 5.71 -3.65
N PRO A 26 -9.98 6.92 -3.57
CA PRO A 26 -9.34 8.25 -3.48
C PRO A 26 -9.20 8.78 -2.03
N THR A 27 -8.96 7.91 -1.04
CA THR A 27 -8.84 8.37 0.37
C THR A 27 -7.52 9.11 0.62
N LYS A 28 -7.48 9.96 1.65
CA LYS A 28 -6.24 10.61 2.13
C LYS A 28 -5.17 9.62 2.65
N TRP A 29 -5.55 8.35 2.85
CA TRP A 29 -4.66 7.28 3.29
C TRP A 29 -4.04 6.50 2.12
N ALA A 30 -4.43 6.82 0.89
CA ALA A 30 -3.99 6.11 -0.29
C ALA A 30 -2.49 6.30 -0.53
N ASN A 31 -1.85 5.24 -1.04
CA ASN A 31 -0.51 5.35 -1.58
C ASN A 31 -0.54 6.19 -2.88
N PRO A 32 0.18 7.34 -2.94
CA PRO A 32 0.26 8.15 -4.15
C PRO A 32 1.16 7.51 -5.22
N TRP A 33 1.98 6.51 -4.89
CA TRP A 33 2.74 5.71 -5.83
C TRP A 33 1.85 4.63 -6.45
N ARG A 34 1.59 4.78 -7.75
CA ARG A 34 0.75 3.89 -8.55
C ARG A 34 1.60 2.85 -9.24
N ILE A 35 1.15 1.60 -9.13
CA ILE A 35 1.62 0.48 -9.95
C ILE A 35 0.79 0.50 -11.22
N VAL A 36 1.42 0.85 -12.34
CA VAL A 36 0.77 0.92 -13.66
C VAL A 36 1.28 -0.25 -14.50
N PRO A 37 0.44 -1.26 -14.76
CA PRO A 37 0.84 -2.39 -15.60
C PRO A 37 1.29 -1.92 -16.97
N VAL A 38 2.41 -2.46 -17.42
CA VAL A 38 2.96 -2.21 -18.76
C VAL A 38 2.58 -3.38 -19.64
N ARG A 39 2.09 -3.10 -20.85
CA ARG A 39 1.92 -4.11 -21.90
C ARG A 39 2.53 -3.56 -23.18
N ASP A 40 3.70 -4.07 -23.54
CA ASP A 40 4.44 -3.73 -24.75
C ASP A 40 5.13 -4.99 -25.31
N ASN A 41 5.91 -4.86 -26.38
CA ASN A 41 6.59 -6.00 -27.01
C ASN A 41 7.61 -6.71 -26.09
N HIS A 42 8.14 -6.04 -25.06
CA HIS A 42 9.05 -6.64 -24.10
C HIS A 42 8.29 -7.33 -22.95
N TYR A 43 7.07 -6.89 -22.64
CA TYR A 43 6.22 -7.42 -21.58
C TYR A 43 4.80 -7.72 -22.08
N PRO A 44 4.64 -8.69 -23.01
CA PRO A 44 3.38 -8.93 -23.70
C PRO A 44 2.25 -9.39 -22.77
N TRP A 45 2.56 -10.09 -21.67
CA TRP A 45 1.55 -10.59 -20.74
C TRP A 45 1.34 -9.69 -19.52
N GLY A 46 2.03 -8.54 -19.48
CA GLY A 46 1.90 -7.57 -18.41
C GLY A 46 2.55 -7.99 -17.11
N GLU A 47 3.68 -8.68 -17.22
CA GLU A 47 4.60 -9.03 -16.12
C GLU A 47 5.33 -7.83 -15.53
N ALA A 48 5.38 -6.69 -16.22
CA ALA A 48 5.99 -5.47 -15.70
C ALA A 48 4.96 -4.41 -15.30
N ALA A 49 5.39 -3.51 -14.42
CA ALA A 49 4.67 -2.31 -14.07
C ALA A 49 5.63 -1.15 -13.80
N ASP A 50 5.23 0.03 -14.25
CA ASP A 50 5.88 1.28 -13.90
C ASP A 50 5.34 1.76 -12.55
N VAL A 51 6.23 2.22 -11.67
CA VAL A 51 5.85 2.82 -10.38
C VAL A 51 5.95 4.34 -10.50
N ILE A 52 4.79 4.99 -10.61
CA ILE A 52 4.69 6.43 -10.89
C ILE A 52 3.97 7.17 -9.76
N HIS A 53 4.39 8.38 -9.44
CA HIS A 53 3.70 9.23 -8.48
C HIS A 53 2.49 9.90 -9.13
N GLU A 54 1.33 9.86 -8.47
CA GLU A 54 0.07 10.35 -9.01
C GLU A 54 0.09 11.85 -9.38
N THR A 55 0.76 12.68 -8.59
CA THR A 55 0.73 14.15 -8.76
C THR A 55 2.06 14.85 -9.04
N ARG A 56 3.20 14.14 -8.92
CA ARG A 56 4.53 14.79 -8.91
C ARG A 56 5.32 14.57 -10.20
N HIS A 57 4.70 14.00 -11.22
CA HIS A 57 5.37 13.59 -12.47
C HIS A 57 6.67 12.80 -12.22
N ALA A 58 6.72 12.03 -11.13
CA ALA A 58 7.88 11.26 -10.73
C ALA A 58 7.68 9.78 -11.10
N SER A 59 8.75 9.12 -11.52
CA SER A 59 8.79 7.68 -11.78
C SER A 59 9.95 7.06 -11.02
N LEU A 60 9.70 5.93 -10.34
CA LEU A 60 10.76 5.10 -9.76
C LEU A 60 11.32 4.10 -10.77
N GLY A 61 10.68 3.98 -11.93
CA GLY A 61 11.06 3.07 -12.99
C GLY A 61 10.11 1.88 -13.15
N ARG A 62 10.57 0.94 -13.99
CA ARG A 62 9.86 -0.26 -14.39
C ARG A 62 10.36 -1.46 -13.59
N PHE A 63 9.43 -2.24 -13.05
CA PHE A 63 9.73 -3.41 -12.22
C PHE A 63 8.82 -4.58 -12.58
N GLU A 64 9.17 -5.78 -12.13
CA GLU A 64 8.23 -6.91 -12.12
C GLU A 64 6.94 -6.52 -11.36
N ARG A 65 5.80 -6.75 -11.98
CA ARG A 65 4.48 -6.36 -11.49
C ARG A 65 4.09 -7.13 -10.24
N PHE A 66 4.44 -8.42 -10.19
CA PHE A 66 4.24 -9.30 -9.06
C PHE A 66 5.46 -10.19 -8.90
N THR A 67 5.95 -10.31 -7.68
CA THR A 67 7.09 -11.16 -7.37
C THR A 67 6.96 -11.72 -5.97
N ARG A 68 7.48 -12.93 -5.76
CA ARG A 68 7.59 -13.53 -4.42
C ARG A 68 8.97 -13.31 -3.81
N ILE A 69 9.91 -12.75 -4.58
CA ILE A 69 11.24 -12.43 -4.08
C ILE A 69 11.10 -11.22 -3.14
N PRO A 70 11.49 -11.35 -1.86
CA PRO A 70 11.39 -10.26 -0.90
C PRO A 70 12.13 -9.00 -1.39
N ASN A 71 11.59 -7.83 -1.05
CA ASN A 71 12.21 -6.54 -1.36
C ASN A 71 12.44 -6.25 -2.86
N THR A 72 11.60 -6.81 -3.73
CA THR A 72 11.66 -6.58 -5.18
C THR A 72 10.27 -6.30 -5.76
N GLY A 73 10.24 -5.90 -7.03
CA GLY A 73 9.01 -5.66 -7.77
C GLY A 73 8.29 -4.35 -7.44
N ALA A 74 7.30 -4.03 -8.28
CA ALA A 74 6.55 -2.79 -8.19
C ALA A 74 5.81 -2.61 -6.85
N PRO A 75 5.20 -3.65 -6.23
CA PRO A 75 4.56 -3.52 -4.92
C PRO A 75 5.53 -3.08 -3.82
N TYR A 76 6.74 -3.63 -3.79
CA TYR A 76 7.75 -3.24 -2.81
C TYR A 76 8.13 -1.77 -2.98
N TRP A 77 8.53 -1.36 -4.18
CA TRP A 77 9.00 0.01 -4.41
C TRP A 77 7.91 1.06 -4.18
N ALA A 78 6.67 0.78 -4.57
CA ALA A 78 5.54 1.66 -4.29
C ALA A 78 5.31 1.84 -2.77
N VAL A 79 5.38 0.77 -1.99
CA VAL A 79 5.20 0.83 -0.52
C VAL A 79 6.40 1.46 0.17
N HIS A 80 7.61 1.17 -0.29
CA HIS A 80 8.84 1.72 0.24
C HIS A 80 8.88 3.24 0.06
N ALA A 81 8.56 3.73 -1.14
CA ALA A 81 8.50 5.15 -1.42
C ALA A 81 7.40 5.85 -0.60
N PHE A 82 6.22 5.24 -0.47
CA PHE A 82 5.18 5.72 0.43
C PHE A 82 5.67 5.86 1.87
N LYS A 83 6.28 4.82 2.44
CA LYS A 83 6.79 4.84 3.83
C LYS A 83 7.82 5.97 4.04
N ARG A 84 8.65 6.24 3.03
CA ARG A 84 9.69 7.27 3.08
C ARG A 84 9.13 8.69 3.03
N GLU A 85 7.97 8.87 2.40
CA GLU A 85 7.37 10.19 2.15
C GLU A 85 6.25 10.57 3.13
N LEU A 86 5.88 9.67 4.04
CA LEU A 86 4.94 9.97 5.11
C LEU A 86 5.47 11.09 6.01
N THR A 87 4.79 12.24 5.96
CA THR A 87 5.09 13.41 6.79
C THR A 87 4.75 13.16 8.27
N PRO A 88 5.35 13.91 9.21
CA PRO A 88 5.00 13.82 10.63
C PRO A 88 3.51 14.04 10.91
N GLU A 89 2.87 14.97 10.20
CA GLU A 89 1.45 15.30 10.36
C GLU A 89 0.57 14.13 9.93
N LEU A 90 0.91 13.50 8.80
CA LEU A 90 0.18 12.32 8.32
C LEU A 90 0.38 11.12 9.25
N ARG A 91 1.58 10.93 9.80
CA ARG A 91 1.84 9.90 10.83
C ARG A 91 1.01 10.12 12.09
N ALA A 92 0.92 11.35 12.57
CA ALA A 92 0.08 11.70 13.71
C ALA A 92 -1.41 11.44 13.41
N ALA A 93 -1.88 11.79 12.21
CA ALA A 93 -3.24 11.50 11.78
C ALA A 93 -3.52 9.99 11.69
N ILE A 94 -2.56 9.19 11.20
CA ILE A 94 -2.67 7.72 11.18
C ILE A 94 -2.85 7.18 12.60
N ARG A 95 -2.00 7.59 13.55
CA ARG A 95 -2.10 7.16 14.96
C ARG A 95 -3.45 7.53 15.58
N ARG A 96 -3.95 8.73 15.32
CA ARG A 96 -5.21 9.22 15.89
C ARG A 96 -6.44 8.53 15.26
N GLU A 97 -6.46 8.38 13.94
CA GLU A 97 -7.68 8.03 13.21
C GLU A 97 -7.81 6.55 12.85
N LEU A 98 -6.68 5.82 12.80
CA LEU A 98 -6.62 4.41 12.39
C LEU A 98 -6.25 3.46 13.54
N ALA A 99 -5.89 3.96 14.73
CA ALA A 99 -5.63 3.12 15.89
C ALA A 99 -6.84 2.22 16.20
N GLY A 100 -6.55 0.93 16.41
CA GLY A 100 -7.58 -0.07 16.71
C GLY A 100 -8.45 -0.50 15.53
N LYS A 101 -8.22 -0.02 14.30
CA LYS A 101 -9.08 -0.30 13.14
C LYS A 101 -8.42 -1.25 12.14
N ASP A 102 -9.20 -2.23 11.69
CA ASP A 102 -8.83 -3.06 10.54
C ASP A 102 -8.83 -2.20 9.27
N LEU A 103 -7.88 -2.44 8.38
CA LEU A 103 -7.69 -1.63 7.17
C LEU A 103 -7.93 -2.46 5.91
N ALA A 104 -8.75 -1.94 4.99
CA ALA A 104 -9.04 -2.56 3.70
C ALA A 104 -8.32 -1.88 2.53
N CYS A 105 -7.65 -2.67 1.69
CA CYS A 105 -7.04 -2.24 0.43
C CYS A 105 -7.25 -3.28 -0.68
N TRP A 106 -7.09 -2.90 -1.95
CA TRP A 106 -7.22 -3.81 -3.10
C TRP A 106 -6.01 -4.75 -3.31
N CYS A 107 -4.85 -4.41 -2.73
CA CYS A 107 -3.62 -5.19 -2.91
C CYS A 107 -3.80 -6.65 -2.48
N ARG A 108 -3.11 -7.56 -3.18
CA ARG A 108 -3.10 -8.98 -2.83
C ARG A 108 -2.46 -9.20 -1.46
N LEU A 109 -2.94 -10.21 -0.73
CA LEU A 109 -2.44 -10.50 0.61
C LEU A 109 -1.01 -11.07 0.62
N ASP A 110 -0.56 -11.64 -0.50
CA ASP A 110 0.78 -12.18 -0.68
C ASP A 110 1.79 -11.14 -1.20
N GLN A 111 1.43 -9.85 -1.22
CA GLN A 111 2.27 -8.76 -1.69
C GLN A 111 2.37 -7.63 -0.65
N PRO A 112 3.46 -6.82 -0.68
CA PRO A 112 3.53 -5.58 0.09
C PRO A 112 2.32 -4.69 -0.14
N CYS A 113 1.77 -4.11 0.93
CA CYS A 113 0.69 -3.13 0.84
C CYS A 113 0.98 -1.93 1.74
N HIS A 114 0.51 -0.75 1.32
CA HIS A 114 0.61 0.45 2.14
C HIS A 114 -0.23 0.36 3.41
N ALA A 115 -1.31 -0.44 3.40
CA ALA A 115 -2.10 -0.71 4.60
C ALA A 115 -1.27 -1.36 5.72
N ASP A 116 -0.23 -2.13 5.40
CA ASP A 116 0.66 -2.70 6.41
C ASP A 116 1.49 -1.62 7.11
N VAL A 117 1.97 -0.62 6.35
CA VAL A 117 2.67 0.55 6.89
C VAL A 117 1.75 1.38 7.78
N LEU A 118 0.49 1.58 7.35
CA LEU A 118 -0.51 2.29 8.15
C LEU A 118 -0.81 1.56 9.46
N LEU A 119 -0.95 0.23 9.43
CA LEU A 119 -1.14 -0.60 10.64
C LEU A 119 0.06 -0.54 11.58
N GLU A 120 1.29 -0.62 11.05
CA GLU A 120 2.53 -0.50 11.83
C GLU A 120 2.56 0.82 12.62
N ILE A 121 2.30 1.94 11.93
CA ILE A 121 2.27 3.27 12.54
C ILE A 121 1.09 3.40 13.52
N ALA A 122 -0.10 2.94 13.16
CA ALA A 122 -1.28 3.02 14.02
C ALA A 122 -1.11 2.28 15.36
N ARG A 123 -0.28 1.22 15.38
CA ARG A 123 0.03 0.44 16.60
C ARG A 123 1.05 1.09 17.53
N GLY A 124 1.67 2.21 17.15
CA GLY A 124 2.78 2.77 17.94
C GLY A 124 4.17 2.29 17.50
N GLY A 125 4.28 1.46 16.46
CA GLY A 125 5.55 0.99 15.95
C GLY A 125 6.37 2.12 15.33
N GLU A 126 7.45 2.52 15.99
CA GLU A 126 8.57 3.26 15.39
C GLU A 126 9.77 2.32 15.36
N THR A 127 10.09 1.75 14.20
CA THR A 127 11.46 1.27 13.97
C THR A 127 12.37 2.49 13.97
N GLY A 128 12.98 2.79 15.11
CA GLY A 128 13.98 3.86 15.19
C GLY A 128 14.15 4.61 16.51
N ARG A 129 13.72 4.07 17.66
CA ARG A 129 14.29 4.48 18.97
C ARG A 129 14.10 3.35 19.98
N ARG A 130 15.16 2.55 20.20
CA ARG A 130 15.33 1.89 21.49
C ARG A 130 15.83 2.97 22.49
N PRO A 131 15.51 2.88 23.78
CA PRO A 131 16.22 3.65 24.79
C PRO A 131 17.72 3.36 24.72
#